data_AF-I4AQW1-F1
#
_entry.id   AF-I4AQW1-F1
#
_cell.length_a   1.000
_cell.length_b   1.000
_cell.length_c   1.000
_cell.angle_alpha   90.00
_cell.angle_beta   90.00
_cell.angle_gamma   90.00
#
_symmetry.space_group_name_H-M   'P 1'
#
loop_
_entity.id
_entity.type
_entity.pdbx_description
1 polymer ?
#
loop_
_entity_poly.entity_id
_entity_poly.type
_entity_poly.pdbx_seq_one_letter_code
_entity_poly.pdbx_strand_id
1 'polypeptide(L)'
;MTIHTLEKEKHKEFLQQERVDPITGDMLQEGDQVVICASCKSAFLADSWLYMDGKHCNQIYTLREIPIQKIVKIDRESRNERLDKLTFYKFNLVKPSEVTGVYVGMFALLGGIFELLSYFFGIMNISFGGWMALGVVGFLMGKQITKNKSLHVDSGHFVLNHGLNNQTSISTQEIQNIDYKKAGLFSKIANSPIFNKEEDFYNLIITTTNQKKHRFFIAERELNRILKETNIFTKYTEQGNNQIPFQNTTPIQPPNDRLDLGSPS
;
A
#
# COMPACT_ATOMS: atom_id res chain seq x y z
N MET A 1 -14.61 -39.67 18.16
CA MET A 1 -15.34 -38.38 18.06
C MET A 1 -15.99 -38.14 19.40
N THR A 2 -15.72 -36.99 20.03
CA THR A 2 -16.35 -36.59 21.28
C THR A 2 -17.35 -35.49 20.97
N ILE A 3 -18.62 -35.77 21.22
CA ILE A 3 -19.72 -34.83 21.06
C ILE A 3 -20.00 -34.20 22.42
N HIS A 4 -20.13 -32.89 22.45
CA HIS A 4 -20.49 -32.12 23.63
C HIS A 4 -21.89 -31.56 23.44
N THR A 5 -22.75 -31.71 24.44
CA THR A 5 -24.01 -30.95 24.49
C THR A 5 -23.72 -29.62 25.17
N LEU A 6 -24.07 -28.51 24.53
CA LEU A 6 -23.90 -27.18 25.10
C LEU A 6 -24.92 -26.95 26.23
N GLU A 7 -24.46 -26.80 27.46
CA GLU A 7 -25.28 -26.54 28.63
C GLU A 7 -24.95 -25.14 29.13
N LYS A 8 -25.95 -24.28 29.35
CA LYS A 8 -25.73 -22.88 29.74
C LYS A 8 -24.96 -22.72 31.05
N GLU A 9 -25.17 -23.62 32.01
CA GLU A 9 -24.50 -23.56 33.31
C GLU A 9 -23.02 -23.95 33.22
N LYS A 10 -22.69 -25.01 32.46
CA LYS A 10 -21.32 -25.53 32.34
C LYS A 10 -20.50 -24.78 31.30
N HIS A 11 -21.13 -24.31 30.22
CA HIS A 11 -20.46 -23.80 29.03
C HIS A 11 -20.74 -22.30 28.79
N LYS A 12 -21.03 -21.54 29.85
CA LYS A 12 -21.35 -20.10 29.80
C LYS A 12 -20.33 -19.28 29.01
N GLU A 13 -19.04 -19.45 29.28
CA GLU A 13 -17.97 -18.70 28.60
C GLU A 13 -17.86 -19.05 27.11
N PHE A 14 -18.19 -20.29 26.75
CA PHE A 14 -18.19 -20.72 25.36
C PHE A 14 -19.38 -20.12 24.60
N LEU A 15 -20.57 -20.15 25.19
CA LEU A 15 -21.79 -19.58 24.59
C LEU A 15 -21.71 -18.05 24.45
N GLN A 16 -21.05 -17.36 25.39
CA GLN A 16 -20.81 -15.91 25.30
C GLN A 16 -19.88 -15.49 24.16
N GLN A 17 -19.15 -16.43 23.53
CA GLN A 17 -18.33 -16.13 22.37
C GLN A 17 -19.13 -16.07 21.06
N GLU A 18 -20.43 -16.40 21.10
CA GLU A 18 -21.33 -16.35 19.94
C GLU A 18 -20.73 -17.05 18.71
N ARG A 19 -20.10 -18.21 18.96
CA ARG A 19 -19.41 -18.97 17.91
C ARG A 19 -20.41 -19.46 16.87
N VAL A 20 -19.92 -19.56 15.65
CA VAL A 20 -20.70 -19.96 14.48
C VAL A 20 -20.10 -21.25 13.93
N ASP A 21 -20.95 -22.18 13.49
CA ASP A 21 -20.52 -23.33 12.72
C ASP A 21 -19.92 -22.86 11.37
N PRO A 22 -18.64 -23.15 11.10
CA PRO A 22 -18.00 -22.73 9.85
C PRO A 22 -18.62 -23.31 8.56
N ILE A 23 -19.44 -24.36 8.66
CA ILE A 23 -20.06 -25.03 7.50
C ILE A 23 -21.44 -24.48 7.19
N THR A 24 -22.31 -24.37 8.19
CA THR A 24 -23.70 -23.90 7.98
C THR A 24 -23.85 -22.40 8.15
N GLY A 25 -22.97 -21.75 8.93
CA GLY A 25 -23.14 -20.36 9.33
C GLY A 25 -24.12 -20.18 10.50
N ASP A 26 -24.60 -21.27 11.09
CA ASP A 26 -25.51 -21.21 12.24
C ASP A 26 -24.75 -20.88 13.53
N MET A 27 -25.34 -20.02 14.35
CA MET A 27 -24.82 -19.71 15.67
C MET A 27 -25.00 -20.92 16.58
N LEU A 28 -23.95 -21.29 17.31
CA LEU A 28 -23.98 -22.39 18.28
C LEU A 28 -24.68 -21.94 19.57
N GLN A 29 -25.75 -22.61 19.94
CA GLN A 29 -26.64 -22.25 21.04
C GLN A 29 -26.71 -23.34 22.12
N GLU A 30 -27.35 -23.01 23.24
CA GLU A 30 -27.65 -23.99 24.28
C GLU A 30 -28.50 -25.14 23.73
N GLY A 31 -28.15 -26.37 24.11
CA GLY A 31 -28.79 -27.60 23.65
C GLY A 31 -28.11 -28.22 22.42
N ASP A 32 -27.31 -27.46 21.67
CA ASP A 32 -26.65 -27.99 20.48
C ASP A 32 -25.61 -29.06 20.81
N GLN A 33 -25.54 -30.06 19.94
CA GLN A 33 -24.48 -31.05 19.94
C GLN A 33 -23.33 -30.56 19.07
N VAL A 34 -22.17 -30.34 19.68
CA VAL A 34 -21.01 -29.76 19.00
C VAL A 34 -19.77 -30.62 19.14
N VAL A 35 -18.88 -30.48 18.16
CA VAL A 35 -17.56 -31.09 18.12
C VAL A 35 -16.51 -29.99 18.01
N ILE A 36 -15.44 -30.09 18.80
CA ILE A 36 -14.36 -29.11 18.77
C ILE A 36 -13.10 -29.74 18.17
N CYS A 37 -12.59 -29.12 17.10
CA CYS A 37 -11.37 -29.56 16.45
C CYS A 37 -10.16 -29.42 17.39
N ALA A 38 -9.38 -30.49 17.56
CA ALA A 38 -8.21 -30.46 18.43
C ALA A 38 -7.09 -29.51 17.97
N SER A 39 -6.95 -29.27 16.65
CA SER A 39 -5.91 -28.44 16.06
C SER A 39 -6.23 -26.95 16.17
N CYS A 40 -7.31 -26.50 15.53
CA CYS A 40 -7.65 -25.08 15.43
C CYS A 40 -8.61 -24.58 16.51
N LYS A 41 -9.19 -25.47 17.33
CA LYS A 41 -10.17 -25.15 18.38
C LYS A 41 -11.50 -24.55 17.86
N SER A 42 -11.74 -24.61 16.55
CA SER A 42 -13.05 -24.31 15.95
C SER A 42 -14.07 -25.33 16.40
N ALA A 43 -15.32 -24.88 16.57
CA ALA A 43 -16.45 -25.69 16.97
C ALA A 43 -17.40 -25.85 15.79
N PHE A 44 -17.95 -27.04 15.63
CA PHE A 44 -18.86 -27.45 14.55
C PHE A 44 -20.08 -28.10 15.18
N LEU A 45 -21.24 -27.99 14.56
CA LEU A 45 -22.36 -28.89 14.88
C LEU A 45 -21.93 -30.33 14.59
N ALA A 46 -22.44 -31.27 15.37
CA ALA A 46 -22.12 -32.69 15.21
C ALA A 46 -22.44 -33.18 13.78
N ASP A 47 -23.55 -32.71 13.22
CA ASP A 47 -23.97 -33.03 11.85
C ASP A 47 -23.02 -32.45 10.80
N SER A 48 -22.56 -31.21 10.98
CA SER A 48 -21.56 -30.58 10.10
C SER A 48 -20.22 -31.32 10.14
N TRP A 49 -19.83 -31.82 11.31
CA TRP A 49 -18.63 -32.64 11.44
C TRP A 49 -18.76 -33.96 10.67
N LEU A 50 -19.91 -34.62 10.76
CA LEU A 50 -20.20 -35.84 10.02
C LEU A 50 -20.27 -35.60 8.50
N TYR A 51 -20.84 -34.47 8.08
CA TYR A 51 -20.87 -34.04 6.68
C TYR A 51 -19.46 -33.90 6.08
N MET A 52 -18.45 -33.56 6.89
CA MET A 52 -17.05 -33.48 6.49
C MET A 52 -16.28 -34.81 6.66
N ASP A 53 -16.97 -35.95 6.65
CA ASP A 53 -16.39 -37.29 6.91
C ASP A 53 -15.62 -37.36 8.25
N GLY A 54 -16.00 -36.53 9.22
CA GLY A 54 -15.37 -36.45 10.52
C GLY A 54 -13.93 -35.94 10.51
N LYS A 55 -13.52 -35.17 9.49
CA LYS A 55 -12.14 -34.70 9.31
C LYS A 55 -12.07 -33.18 9.14
N HIS A 56 -11.15 -32.55 9.85
CA HIS A 56 -10.81 -31.12 9.70
C HIS A 56 -9.35 -30.89 10.08
N CYS A 57 -8.68 -29.89 9.50
CA CYS A 57 -7.24 -29.62 9.72
C CYS A 57 -6.34 -30.87 9.58
N ASN A 58 -6.60 -31.72 8.58
CA ASN A 58 -5.87 -32.97 8.35
C ASN A 58 -5.87 -33.96 9.53
N GLN A 59 -6.86 -33.87 10.43
CA GLN A 59 -7.02 -34.79 11.55
C GLN A 59 -8.47 -35.20 11.75
N ILE A 60 -8.66 -36.30 12.47
CA ILE A 60 -9.98 -36.82 12.90
C ILE A 60 -10.19 -36.67 14.42
N TYR A 61 -9.21 -36.10 15.13
CA TYR A 61 -9.22 -35.96 16.58
C TYR A 61 -9.99 -34.71 17.03
N THR A 62 -10.80 -34.89 18.05
CA THR A 62 -11.66 -33.86 18.64
C THR A 62 -11.29 -33.67 20.10
N LEU A 63 -11.51 -32.48 20.66
CA LEU A 63 -11.25 -32.25 22.09
C LEU A 63 -12.24 -32.99 22.98
N ARG A 64 -11.71 -33.58 24.06
CA ARG A 64 -12.50 -34.26 25.10
C ARG A 64 -13.23 -33.32 26.04
N GLU A 65 -12.82 -32.06 26.09
CA GLU A 65 -13.38 -31.02 26.94
C GLU A 65 -13.52 -29.74 26.15
N ILE A 66 -14.56 -28.95 26.45
CA ILE A 66 -14.72 -27.62 25.87
C ILE A 66 -13.66 -26.69 26.50
N PRO A 67 -12.79 -26.05 25.70
CA PRO A 67 -11.73 -25.21 26.24
C PRO A 67 -12.33 -23.99 26.92
N ILE A 68 -12.07 -23.88 28.24
CA ILE A 68 -12.35 -22.70 29.04
C ILE A 68 -11.32 -21.63 28.63
N GLN A 69 -11.76 -20.60 27.92
CA GLN A 69 -10.86 -19.50 27.59
C GLN A 69 -10.65 -18.68 28.84
N LYS A 70 -9.47 -18.80 29.46
CA LYS A 70 -8.99 -17.74 30.34
C LYS A 70 -8.98 -16.46 29.52
N ILE A 71 -9.87 -15.53 29.85
CA ILE A 71 -9.85 -14.17 29.30
C ILE A 71 -8.48 -13.60 29.66
N VAL A 72 -7.53 -13.70 28.72
CA VAL A 72 -6.32 -12.92 28.78
C VAL A 72 -6.78 -11.51 28.47
N LYS A 73 -7.03 -10.72 29.51
CA LYS A 73 -7.23 -9.28 29.37
C LYS A 73 -5.92 -8.72 28.81
N ILE A 74 -5.80 -8.72 27.49
CA ILE A 74 -4.78 -7.94 26.81
C ILE A 74 -5.23 -6.50 27.01
N ASP A 75 -4.51 -5.81 27.88
CA ASP A 75 -4.72 -4.40 28.16
C ASP A 75 -4.68 -3.63 26.81
N ARG A 76 -5.45 -2.55 26.73
CA ARG A 76 -5.62 -1.79 25.49
C ARG A 76 -4.29 -1.18 25.02
N GLU A 77 -3.43 -0.84 25.96
CA GLU A 77 -2.09 -0.29 25.75
C GLU A 77 -1.16 -1.36 25.15
N SER A 78 -1.07 -2.55 25.75
CA SER A 78 -0.30 -3.68 25.20
C SER A 78 -0.84 -4.23 23.87
N ARG A 79 -2.16 -4.09 23.61
CA ARG A 79 -2.75 -4.41 22.31
C ARG A 79 -2.31 -3.42 21.24
N ASN A 80 -2.37 -2.13 21.53
CA ASN A 80 -1.92 -1.09 20.61
C ASN A 80 -0.42 -1.17 20.38
N GLU A 81 0.37 -1.44 21.43
CA GLU A 81 1.81 -1.68 21.34
C GLU A 81 2.13 -2.90 20.46
N ARG A 82 1.33 -3.97 20.56
CA ARG A 82 1.46 -5.14 19.67
C ARG A 82 1.03 -4.84 18.24
N LEU A 83 -0.04 -4.08 18.01
CA LEU A 83 -0.50 -3.67 16.67
C LEU A 83 0.51 -2.74 15.98
N ASP A 84 1.09 -1.79 16.71
CA ASP A 84 2.18 -0.93 16.23
C ASP A 84 3.42 -1.75 15.88
N LYS A 85 3.71 -2.80 16.66
CA LYS A 85 4.76 -3.78 16.38
C LYS A 85 4.42 -4.80 15.28
N LEU A 86 3.19 -4.83 14.75
CA LEU A 86 2.76 -5.84 13.76
C LEU A 86 2.67 -5.30 12.33
N THR A 87 2.66 -3.98 12.11
CA THR A 87 2.59 -3.41 10.75
C THR A 87 3.96 -3.05 10.19
N PHE A 88 4.84 -4.04 10.05
CA PHE A 88 6.09 -3.86 9.32
C PHE A 88 5.86 -4.07 7.83
N TYR A 89 5.52 -2.99 7.11
CA TYR A 89 5.47 -3.02 5.65
C TYR A 89 6.78 -2.48 5.09
N LYS A 90 7.55 -3.35 4.44
CA LYS A 90 8.76 -2.99 3.70
C LYS A 90 8.43 -2.85 2.22
N PHE A 91 8.41 -1.63 1.71
CA PHE A 91 8.17 -1.38 0.29
C PHE A 91 9.49 -1.31 -0.46
N ASN A 92 9.52 -1.98 -1.61
CA ASN A 92 10.70 -1.96 -2.46
C ASN A 92 10.62 -0.70 -3.34
N LEU A 93 11.55 0.24 -3.13
CA LEU A 93 11.74 1.31 -4.11
C LEU A 93 12.51 0.76 -5.31
N VAL A 94 12.31 1.36 -6.47
CA VAL A 94 13.07 0.99 -7.67
C VAL A 94 14.54 1.25 -7.40
N LYS A 95 15.38 0.24 -7.66
CA LYS A 95 16.81 0.36 -7.43
C LYS A 95 17.36 1.48 -8.32
N PRO A 96 18.22 2.38 -7.79
CA PRO A 96 18.83 3.43 -8.59
C PRO A 96 19.52 2.89 -9.84
N SER A 97 20.15 1.71 -9.74
CA SER A 97 20.82 1.04 -10.86
C SER A 97 19.88 0.66 -12.01
N GLU A 98 18.62 0.30 -11.72
CA GLU A 98 17.64 0.00 -12.76
C GLU A 98 17.22 1.27 -13.51
N VAL A 99 17.00 2.35 -12.77
CA VAL A 99 16.72 3.67 -13.34
C VAL A 99 17.90 4.15 -14.20
N THR A 100 19.14 4.03 -13.69
CA THR A 100 20.35 4.36 -14.43
C THR A 100 20.46 3.52 -15.71
N GLY A 101 20.22 2.21 -15.64
CA GLY A 101 20.30 1.32 -16.80
C GLY A 101 19.35 1.76 -17.93
N VAL A 102 18.12 2.14 -17.60
CA VAL A 102 17.14 2.64 -18.58
C VAL A 102 17.62 3.95 -19.23
N TYR A 103 18.09 4.92 -18.44
CA TYR A 103 18.59 6.18 -18.99
C TYR A 103 19.85 5.99 -19.83
N VAL A 104 20.81 5.21 -19.35
CA VAL A 104 22.07 4.95 -20.06
C VAL A 104 21.79 4.27 -21.40
N GLY A 105 20.93 3.25 -21.43
CA GLY A 105 20.56 2.60 -22.68
C GLY A 105 19.80 3.54 -23.64
N MET A 106 18.92 4.41 -23.12
CA MET A 106 18.24 5.42 -23.93
C MET A 106 19.24 6.40 -24.57
N PHE A 107 20.18 6.94 -23.79
CA PHE A 107 21.17 7.89 -24.31
C PHE A 107 22.15 7.22 -25.27
N ALA A 108 22.54 5.97 -25.03
CA ALA A 108 23.34 5.20 -25.98
C ALA A 108 22.62 5.03 -27.31
N LEU A 109 21.32 4.72 -27.29
CA LEU A 109 20.50 4.61 -28.50
C LEU A 109 20.39 5.95 -29.24
N LEU A 110 20.11 7.04 -28.54
CA LEU A 110 20.04 8.38 -29.13
C LEU A 110 21.39 8.80 -29.74
N GLY A 111 22.49 8.49 -29.05
CA GLY A 111 23.85 8.71 -29.55
C GLY A 111 24.10 7.95 -30.85
N GLY A 112 23.74 6.67 -30.91
CA GLY A 112 23.87 5.85 -32.12
C GLY A 112 23.02 6.35 -33.29
N ILE A 113 21.78 6.78 -33.04
CA ILE A 113 20.92 7.40 -34.08
C ILE A 113 21.54 8.69 -34.60
N PHE A 114 22.03 9.54 -33.69
CA PHE A 114 22.65 10.81 -34.08
C PHE A 114 23.92 10.61 -34.90
N GLU A 115 24.74 9.62 -34.54
CA GLU A 115 25.95 9.27 -35.29
C GLU A 115 25.61 8.73 -36.69
N LEU A 116 24.60 7.86 -36.79
CA LEU A 116 24.08 7.37 -38.07
C LEU A 116 23.59 8.54 -38.95
N LEU A 117 22.79 9.44 -38.41
CA LEU A 117 22.28 10.60 -39.16
C LEU A 117 23.41 11.53 -39.60
N SER A 118 24.38 11.79 -38.71
CA SER A 118 25.53 12.66 -39.01
C SER A 118 26.36 12.10 -40.17
N TYR A 119 26.52 10.76 -40.23
CA TYR A 119 27.12 10.06 -41.37
C TYR A 119 26.35 10.29 -42.67
N PHE A 120 25.02 10.15 -42.64
CA PHE A 120 24.15 10.37 -43.83
C PHE A 120 24.20 11.82 -44.36
N PHE A 121 24.36 12.82 -43.48
CA PHE A 121 24.41 14.23 -43.88
C PHE A 121 25.83 14.76 -44.16
N GLY A 122 26.85 13.90 -44.11
CA GLY A 122 28.24 14.30 -44.36
C GLY A 122 28.80 15.27 -43.31
N ILE A 123 28.23 15.29 -42.10
CA ILE A 123 28.68 16.14 -40.99
C ILE A 123 29.88 15.44 -40.32
N MET A 124 31.02 15.50 -40.99
CA MET A 124 32.27 14.86 -40.60
C MET A 124 33.07 15.75 -39.64
N ASN A 125 32.62 16.05 -38.42
CA ASN A 125 33.55 16.73 -37.48
C ASN A 125 33.34 16.69 -35.96
N ILE A 126 32.34 16.05 -35.37
CA ILE A 126 32.33 15.97 -33.90
C ILE A 126 31.81 14.61 -33.45
N SER A 127 32.64 13.85 -32.73
CA SER A 127 32.26 12.67 -31.93
C SER A 127 31.38 13.06 -30.73
N PHE A 128 30.46 14.00 -30.95
CA PHE A 128 29.58 14.59 -29.95
C PHE A 128 28.65 13.54 -29.37
N GLY A 129 28.24 12.54 -30.17
CA GLY A 129 27.49 11.37 -29.71
C GLY A 129 28.25 10.58 -28.64
N GLY A 130 29.56 10.35 -28.82
CA GLY A 130 30.41 9.66 -27.85
C GLY A 130 30.64 10.47 -26.57
N TRP A 131 30.89 11.78 -26.69
CA TRP A 131 31.08 12.67 -25.54
C TRP A 131 29.79 12.89 -24.74
N MET A 132 28.63 12.98 -25.40
CA MET A 132 27.34 13.08 -24.73
C MET A 132 26.99 11.76 -24.02
N ALA A 133 27.26 10.61 -24.64
CA ALA A 133 27.06 9.31 -24.00
C ALA A 133 27.95 9.17 -22.75
N LEU A 134 29.25 9.47 -22.84
CA LEU A 134 30.17 9.37 -21.71
C LEU A 134 29.93 10.44 -20.63
N GLY A 135 29.63 11.68 -21.01
CA GLY A 135 29.37 12.78 -20.10
C GLY A 135 28.06 12.61 -19.33
N VAL A 136 27.00 12.14 -19.99
CA VAL A 136 25.72 11.87 -19.35
C VAL A 136 25.80 10.61 -18.47
N VAL A 137 26.47 9.55 -18.93
CA VAL A 137 26.72 8.36 -18.11
C VAL A 137 27.56 8.72 -16.88
N GLY A 138 28.63 9.51 -17.04
CA GLY A 138 29.48 9.95 -15.94
C GLY A 138 28.75 10.87 -14.94
N PHE A 139 27.93 11.81 -15.43
CA PHE A 139 27.14 12.70 -14.58
C PHE A 139 26.01 11.96 -13.85
N LEU A 140 25.30 11.06 -14.54
CA LEU A 140 24.25 10.25 -13.93
C LEU A 140 24.84 9.27 -12.93
N MET A 141 25.94 8.57 -13.25
CA MET A 141 26.61 7.68 -12.30
C MET A 141 27.20 8.46 -11.12
N GLY A 142 27.80 9.64 -11.33
CA GLY A 142 28.32 10.48 -10.26
C GLY A 142 27.25 10.98 -9.27
N LYS A 143 25.99 11.14 -9.72
CA LYS A 143 24.86 11.52 -8.85
C LYS A 143 24.12 10.33 -8.24
N GLN A 144 24.30 9.13 -8.77
CA GLN A 144 23.39 7.99 -8.54
C GLN A 144 24.10 6.77 -7.90
N ILE A 145 25.44 6.74 -7.90
CA ILE A 145 26.24 5.97 -6.93
C ILE A 145 25.97 6.57 -5.54
N THR A 146 25.45 5.91 -4.53
CA THR A 146 24.74 4.63 -4.42
C THR A 146 24.11 4.72 -3.05
N LYS A 147 22.80 4.92 -3.00
CA LYS A 147 22.09 4.69 -1.77
C LYS A 147 20.77 4.01 -2.10
N ASN A 148 20.67 2.72 -1.77
CA ASN A 148 19.43 1.96 -1.85
C ASN A 148 18.44 2.67 -0.94
N LYS A 149 17.57 3.47 -1.56
CA LYS A 149 16.48 4.07 -0.82
C LYS A 149 15.51 2.96 -0.51
N SER A 150 15.11 2.84 0.75
CA SER A 150 14.00 1.98 1.13
C SER A 150 12.99 2.78 1.92
N LEU A 151 11.73 2.45 1.69
CA LEU A 151 10.59 3.00 2.41
C LEU A 151 10.06 1.89 3.30
N HIS A 152 10.20 2.08 4.60
CA HIS A 152 9.64 1.18 5.59
C HIS A 152 8.60 1.93 6.40
N VAL A 153 7.50 1.26 6.71
CA VAL A 153 6.57 1.75 7.73
C VAL A 153 6.86 0.97 9.01
N ASP A 154 7.20 1.68 10.07
CA ASP A 154 7.52 1.15 11.38
C ASP A 154 6.82 2.00 12.45
N SER A 155 5.90 1.39 13.20
CA SER A 155 5.30 1.99 14.40
C SER A 155 4.81 3.43 14.19
N GLY A 156 4.00 3.65 13.16
CA GLY A 156 3.47 4.99 12.84
C GLY A 156 4.50 5.97 12.26
N HIS A 157 5.66 5.50 11.81
CA HIS A 157 6.68 6.30 11.13
C HIS A 157 6.97 5.74 9.73
N PHE A 158 7.19 6.64 8.77
CA PHE A 158 7.82 6.33 7.50
C PHE A 158 9.33 6.49 7.64
N VAL A 159 10.02 5.37 7.70
CA VAL A 159 11.47 5.29 7.75
C VAL A 159 12.01 5.28 6.33
N LEU A 160 12.70 6.37 5.99
CA LEU A 160 13.42 6.57 4.75
C LEU A 160 14.86 6.21 4.97
N ASN A 161 15.27 5.04 4.53
CA ASN A 161 16.69 4.78 4.42
C ASN A 161 17.18 5.54 3.20
N HIS A 162 18.00 6.57 3.40
CA HIS A 162 18.62 7.29 2.32
C HIS A 162 19.94 6.68 1.92
N GLY A 163 20.45 5.60 2.56
CA GLY A 163 21.70 4.83 2.43
C GLY A 163 22.92 5.36 3.21
N LEU A 164 24.03 4.58 3.27
CA LEU A 164 25.30 4.85 3.99
C LEU A 164 25.13 5.56 5.36
N ASN A 165 24.08 5.21 6.12
CA ASN A 165 23.75 5.74 7.47
C ASN A 165 22.90 7.03 7.53
N ASN A 166 22.38 7.56 6.42
CA ASN A 166 21.35 8.60 6.50
C ASN A 166 19.97 7.96 6.54
N GLN A 167 19.30 8.05 7.67
CA GLN A 167 17.90 7.67 7.82
C GLN A 167 17.10 8.94 8.09
N THR A 168 15.94 9.08 7.46
CA THR A 168 14.96 10.11 7.80
C THR A 168 13.70 9.39 8.25
N SER A 169 13.31 9.61 9.50
CA SER A 169 12.01 9.15 9.99
C SER A 169 11.02 10.29 9.83
N ILE A 170 9.85 10.01 9.27
CA ILE A 170 8.73 10.95 9.17
C ILE A 170 7.59 10.35 9.98
N SER A 171 7.12 11.06 11.01
CA SER A 171 5.94 10.59 11.74
C SER A 171 4.72 10.63 10.83
N THR A 172 3.85 9.62 10.89
CA THR A 172 2.57 9.61 10.15
C THR A 172 1.69 10.81 10.51
N GLN A 173 1.85 11.37 11.71
CA GLN A 173 1.15 12.58 12.15
C GLN A 173 1.68 13.84 11.47
N GLU A 174 2.93 13.82 11.01
CA GLU A 174 3.53 14.92 10.24
C GLU A 174 3.17 14.86 8.77
N ILE A 175 2.51 13.81 8.29
CA ILE A 175 2.11 13.70 6.88
C ILE A 175 0.84 14.53 6.66
N GLN A 176 0.96 15.54 5.80
CA GLN A 176 -0.16 16.36 5.36
C GLN A 176 -0.87 15.74 4.16
N ASN A 177 -0.11 15.29 3.16
CA ASN A 177 -0.65 14.74 1.93
C ASN A 177 0.30 13.70 1.33
N ILE A 178 -0.26 12.68 0.69
CA ILE A 178 0.49 11.76 -0.16
C ILE A 178 -0.11 11.78 -1.56
N ASP A 179 0.70 12.20 -2.52
CA ASP A 179 0.34 12.29 -3.94
C ASP A 179 1.23 11.33 -4.75
N TYR A 180 0.79 10.96 -5.95
CA TYR A 180 1.61 10.16 -6.86
C TYR A 180 1.37 10.59 -8.31
N LYS A 181 2.47 10.69 -9.07
CA LYS A 181 2.43 11.08 -10.48
C LYS A 181 3.13 10.04 -11.35
N LYS A 182 2.43 9.52 -12.37
CA LYS A 182 3.00 8.61 -13.36
C LYS A 182 4.24 9.24 -14.00
N ALA A 183 5.34 8.51 -13.99
CA ALA A 183 6.58 8.89 -14.64
C ALA A 183 6.49 8.56 -16.13
N GLY A 184 5.65 9.30 -16.86
CA GLY A 184 5.18 8.93 -18.20
C GLY A 184 6.30 8.68 -19.20
N LEU A 185 7.32 9.54 -19.27
CA LEU A 185 8.46 9.34 -20.17
C LEU A 185 9.27 8.10 -19.78
N PHE A 186 9.62 7.96 -18.50
CA PHE A 186 10.39 6.82 -18.02
C PHE A 186 9.65 5.50 -18.24
N SER A 187 8.35 5.46 -17.92
CA SER A 187 7.52 4.25 -18.07
C SER A 187 7.45 3.82 -19.53
N LYS A 188 7.27 4.77 -20.46
CA LYS A 188 7.29 4.48 -21.91
C LYS A 188 8.63 3.89 -22.36
N ILE A 189 9.75 4.40 -21.85
CA ILE A 189 11.08 3.89 -22.21
C ILE A 189 11.32 2.52 -21.56
N ALA A 190 11.05 2.38 -20.26
CA ALA A 190 11.24 1.13 -19.52
C ALA A 190 10.39 -0.02 -20.08
N ASN A 191 9.21 0.30 -20.63
CA ASN A 191 8.32 -0.67 -21.29
C ASN A 191 8.59 -0.81 -22.80
N SER A 192 9.62 -0.17 -23.33
CA SER A 192 10.03 -0.39 -24.72
C SER A 192 10.60 -1.81 -24.89
N PRO A 193 10.60 -2.36 -26.12
CA PRO A 193 11.15 -3.68 -26.41
C PRO A 193 12.61 -3.88 -25.97
N ILE A 194 13.35 -2.79 -25.76
CA ILE A 194 14.76 -2.82 -25.35
C ILE A 194 14.90 -3.18 -23.87
N PHE A 195 13.99 -2.71 -23.02
CA PHE A 195 14.11 -2.84 -21.56
C PHE A 195 13.09 -3.80 -20.95
N ASN A 196 11.96 -4.04 -21.62
CA ASN A 196 10.93 -5.03 -21.32
C ASN A 196 10.59 -5.16 -19.82
N LYS A 197 10.34 -4.04 -19.14
CA LYS A 197 9.95 -4.05 -17.71
C LYS A 197 8.51 -4.45 -17.47
N GLU A 198 7.64 -4.29 -18.47
CA GLU A 198 6.21 -4.66 -18.42
C GLU A 198 5.43 -4.05 -17.24
N GLU A 199 5.88 -2.91 -16.69
CA GLU A 199 5.22 -2.23 -15.57
C GLU A 199 5.39 -0.70 -15.65
N ASP A 200 4.40 0.06 -15.17
CA ASP A 200 4.52 1.51 -15.07
C ASP A 200 5.30 1.94 -13.82
N PHE A 201 5.85 3.16 -13.88
CA PHE A 201 6.61 3.75 -12.79
C PHE A 201 6.00 5.08 -12.34
N TYR A 202 6.08 5.35 -11.04
CA TYR A 202 5.43 6.49 -10.40
C TYR A 202 6.40 7.25 -9.50
N ASN A 203 6.20 8.57 -9.43
CA ASN A 203 6.79 9.43 -8.42
C ASN A 203 5.80 9.56 -7.27
N LEU A 204 6.04 8.86 -6.16
CA LEU A 204 5.30 9.06 -4.90
C LEU A 204 5.86 10.30 -4.19
N ILE A 205 4.97 11.19 -3.76
CA ILE A 205 5.30 12.48 -3.16
C ILE A 205 4.61 12.56 -1.80
N ILE A 206 5.39 12.44 -0.72
CA ILE A 206 4.92 12.65 0.65
C ILE A 206 5.21 14.11 1.03
N THR A 207 4.16 14.88 1.34
CA THR A 207 4.27 16.25 1.83
C THR A 207 4.00 16.28 3.32
N THR A 208 4.94 16.78 4.09
CA THR A 208 4.80 16.92 5.54
C THR A 208 4.14 18.25 5.91
N THR A 209 3.67 18.39 7.15
CA THR A 209 3.02 19.58 7.71
C THR A 209 3.87 20.85 7.58
N ASN A 210 5.20 20.72 7.62
CA ASN A 210 6.15 21.80 7.38
C ASN A 210 6.43 22.08 5.87
N GLN A 211 5.58 21.59 4.96
CA GLN A 211 5.70 21.74 3.51
C GLN A 211 6.93 21.08 2.86
N LYS A 212 7.68 20.24 3.60
CA LYS A 212 8.80 19.48 3.02
C LYS A 212 8.25 18.34 2.16
N LYS A 213 8.74 18.27 0.91
CA LYS A 213 8.32 17.24 -0.05
C LYS A 213 9.38 16.15 -0.18
N HIS A 214 8.96 14.92 0.06
CA HIS A 214 9.78 13.73 -0.08
C HIS A 214 9.31 12.95 -1.32
N ARG A 215 10.22 12.76 -2.30
CA ARG A 215 9.90 12.10 -3.57
C ARG A 215 10.55 10.72 -3.65
N PHE A 216 9.76 9.73 -4.05
CA PHE A 216 10.19 8.35 -4.22
C PHE A 216 9.81 7.84 -5.60
N PHE A 217 10.69 7.04 -6.17
CA PHE A 217 10.43 6.37 -7.44
C PHE A 217 10.02 4.93 -7.14
N ILE A 218 8.81 4.56 -7.52
CA ILE A 218 8.20 3.27 -7.21
C ILE A 218 7.60 2.64 -8.45
N ALA A 219 7.63 1.30 -8.49
CA ALA A 219 6.92 0.51 -9.47
C ALA A 219 5.42 0.48 -9.17
N GLU A 220 4.60 0.34 -10.20
CA GLU A 220 3.13 0.26 -10.10
C GLU A 220 2.68 -0.82 -9.12
N ARG A 221 3.30 -2.00 -9.16
CA ARG A 221 3.04 -3.10 -8.22
C ARG A 221 3.14 -2.66 -6.76
N GLU A 222 4.22 -1.96 -6.44
CA GLU A 222 4.50 -1.53 -5.07
C GLU A 222 3.60 -0.36 -4.67
N LEU A 223 3.25 0.54 -5.60
CA LEU A 223 2.23 1.58 -5.37
C LEU A 223 0.88 0.94 -5.04
N ASN A 224 0.42 -0.02 -5.84
CA ASN A 224 -0.84 -0.72 -5.61
C ASN A 224 -0.83 -1.47 -4.28
N ARG A 225 0.32 -2.05 -3.90
CA ARG A 225 0.48 -2.70 -2.60
C ARG A 225 0.39 -1.69 -1.45
N ILE A 226 1.05 -0.54 -1.56
CA ILE A 226 0.93 0.57 -0.61
C ILE A 226 -0.54 0.98 -0.47
N LEU A 227 -1.24 1.25 -1.58
CA LEU A 227 -2.64 1.68 -1.59
C LEU A 227 -3.59 0.63 -0.97
N LYS A 228 -3.32 -0.67 -1.20
CA LYS A 228 -4.14 -1.77 -0.69
C LYS A 228 -3.87 -2.11 0.78
N GLU A 229 -2.60 -2.21 1.17
CA GLU A 229 -2.19 -2.69 2.50
C GLU A 229 -2.27 -1.58 3.55
N THR A 230 -2.17 -0.32 3.14
CA THR A 230 -2.20 0.80 4.07
C THR A 230 -3.51 1.57 3.92
N ASN A 231 -4.51 1.21 4.74
CA ASN A 231 -5.70 2.04 5.03
C ASN A 231 -5.35 3.50 5.45
N ILE A 232 -4.06 3.74 5.74
CA ILE A 232 -3.43 5.04 5.88
C ILE A 232 -3.74 5.95 4.70
N PHE A 233 -3.61 5.50 3.44
CA PHE A 233 -3.89 6.38 2.29
C PHE A 233 -5.36 6.79 2.28
N THR A 234 -6.29 5.86 2.47
CA THR A 234 -7.72 6.18 2.59
C THR A 234 -7.95 7.27 3.65
N LYS A 235 -7.33 7.16 4.83
CA LYS A 235 -7.43 8.16 5.91
C LYS A 235 -6.92 9.55 5.51
N TYR A 236 -5.80 9.66 4.80
CA TYR A 236 -5.17 10.95 4.46
C TYR A 236 -5.66 11.51 3.10
N THR A 237 -6.08 10.66 2.16
CA THR A 237 -6.67 11.05 0.88
C THR A 237 -8.12 11.53 1.08
N GLU A 238 -8.90 10.92 1.99
CA GLU A 238 -10.24 11.40 2.34
C GLU A 238 -10.22 12.70 3.14
N GLN A 239 -9.22 12.91 4.00
CA GLN A 239 -9.02 14.20 4.68
C GLN A 239 -8.61 15.32 3.69
N GLY A 240 -7.87 14.98 2.62
CA GLY A 240 -7.56 15.91 1.53
C GLY A 240 -8.73 16.21 0.61
N ASN A 241 -9.65 15.25 0.39
CA ASN A 241 -10.81 15.41 -0.51
C ASN A 241 -12.05 16.05 0.16
N ASN A 242 -12.10 16.20 1.48
CA ASN A 242 -13.16 16.95 2.17
C ASN A 242 -12.97 18.48 2.13
N GLN A 243 -11.96 18.96 1.40
CA GLN A 243 -11.91 20.29 0.80
C GLN A 243 -11.62 20.02 -0.68
N ILE A 244 -12.50 20.15 -1.67
CA ILE A 244 -13.33 21.29 -2.09
C ILE A 244 -14.22 20.75 -3.25
N PRO A 245 -15.48 21.17 -3.47
CA PRO A 245 -15.98 21.27 -4.83
C PRO A 245 -15.52 22.60 -5.41
N PHE A 246 -14.47 22.58 -6.24
CA PHE A 246 -14.19 23.68 -7.17
C PHE A 246 -15.34 23.69 -8.18
N GLN A 247 -16.41 24.40 -7.87
CA GLN A 247 -17.35 24.85 -8.89
C GLN A 247 -16.67 26.00 -9.64
N ASN A 248 -16.30 25.73 -10.89
CA ASN A 248 -16.10 26.79 -11.86
C ASN A 248 -17.47 27.45 -12.11
N THR A 249 -17.80 28.51 -11.38
CA THR A 249 -18.84 29.45 -11.78
C THR A 249 -18.18 30.69 -12.37
N THR A 250 -18.37 30.85 -13.68
CA THR A 250 -18.22 32.11 -14.41
C THR A 250 -18.89 33.25 -13.63
N PRO A 251 -18.30 34.45 -13.54
CA PRO A 251 -18.94 35.56 -12.85
C PRO A 251 -20.24 35.93 -13.57
N ILE A 252 -21.37 35.69 -12.91
CA ILE A 252 -22.66 36.26 -13.30
C ILE A 252 -22.62 37.74 -12.90
N GLN A 253 -22.70 38.63 -13.89
CA GLN A 253 -22.93 40.06 -13.65
C GLN A 253 -24.24 40.22 -12.87
N PRO A 254 -24.28 41.07 -11.83
CA PRO A 254 -25.52 41.33 -11.12
C PRO A 254 -26.54 42.00 -12.05
N PRO A 255 -27.83 41.62 -11.98
CA PRO A 255 -28.90 42.33 -12.66
C PRO A 255 -29.02 43.74 -12.07
N ASN A 256 -29.11 44.69 -12.97
CA ASN A 256 -29.20 46.12 -12.70
C ASN A 256 -30.66 46.46 -12.37
N ASP A 257 -31.10 46.14 -11.15
CA ASP A 257 -32.46 46.47 -10.71
C ASP A 257 -32.51 47.77 -9.90
N ARG A 258 -33.05 48.73 -10.61
CA ARG A 258 -33.47 50.09 -10.28
C ARG A 258 -34.46 50.07 -9.11
N LEU A 259 -34.18 50.87 -8.08
CA LEU A 259 -35.10 51.22 -7.00
C LEU A 259 -36.27 52.02 -7.57
N ASP A 260 -37.48 51.45 -7.57
CA ASP A 260 -38.73 52.23 -7.60
C ASP A 260 -39.21 52.42 -6.16
N LEU A 261 -39.11 53.66 -5.69
CA LEU A 261 -39.68 54.15 -4.43
C LEU A 261 -41.17 54.45 -4.66
N GLY A 262 -42.03 53.55 -4.21
CA GLY A 262 -43.44 53.82 -4.00
C GLY A 262 -43.69 54.39 -2.59
N SER A 263 -44.09 55.65 -2.52
CA SER A 263 -44.54 56.33 -1.30
C SER A 263 -45.85 55.73 -0.76
N PRO A 264 -46.05 55.78 0.57
CA PRO A 264 -47.38 56.04 1.12
C PRO A 264 -47.39 57.31 1.98
N SER A 265 -48.53 58.01 1.82
CA SER A 265 -49.17 59.04 2.67
C SER A 265 -48.60 59.27 4.07
#